data_AF-A0A1H7J813-F1
#
_entry.id   AF-A0A1H7J813-F1
#
_cell.length_a   1.000
_cell.length_b   1.000
_cell.length_c   1.000
_cell.angle_alpha   90.00
_cell.angle_beta   90.00
_cell.angle_gamma   90.00
#
_symmetry.space_group_name_H-M   'P 1'
#
loop_
_entity.id
_entity.type
_entity.pdbx_description
1 polymer ?
#
loop_
_entity_poly.entity_id
_entity_poly.type
_entity_poly.pdbx_seq_one_letter_code
_entity_poly.pdbx_strand_id
1 'polypeptide(L)'
;MALTKLTKEVGRGESMLVARTFQVSQNTIAKGMREVETGVEITDQFHERGRLWAGEKLPGLLKDIQAIADGQCQTNPSFKTEKLYMRLTVREIRKQLIWEKGYTDEELPTFQTIHTKVNGFGYTLKK
;
A
#
# COMPACT_ATOMS: atom_id res chain seq x y z
N MET A 1 23.63 -13.77 -7.93
CA MET A 1 24.98 -13.73 -8.52
C MET A 1 25.56 -15.11 -8.88
N ALA A 2 25.38 -16.17 -8.10
CA ALA A 2 25.94 -17.49 -8.44
C ALA A 2 25.39 -18.07 -9.76
N LEU A 3 24.07 -18.03 -9.95
CA LEU A 3 23.39 -18.51 -11.16
C LEU A 3 23.81 -17.78 -12.44
N THR A 4 24.11 -16.48 -12.33
CA THR A 4 24.52 -15.67 -13.48
C THR A 4 25.96 -15.94 -13.89
N LYS A 5 26.85 -16.18 -12.92
CA LYS A 5 28.21 -16.69 -13.20
C LYS A 5 28.15 -18.05 -13.91
N LEU A 6 27.34 -18.98 -13.40
CA LEU A 6 27.10 -20.27 -14.03
C LEU A 6 26.57 -20.10 -15.48
N THR A 7 25.62 -19.20 -15.70
CA THR A 7 25.08 -18.97 -17.06
C THR A 7 26.15 -18.44 -18.02
N LYS A 8 27.09 -17.60 -17.55
CA LYS A 8 28.23 -17.13 -18.36
C LYS A 8 29.19 -18.27 -18.71
N GLU A 9 29.38 -19.23 -17.82
CA GLU A 9 30.23 -20.41 -18.04
C GLU A 9 29.61 -21.39 -19.05
N VAL A 10 28.28 -21.56 -19.02
CA VAL A 10 27.58 -22.51 -19.93
C VAL A 10 27.47 -21.96 -21.36
N GLY A 11 27.37 -20.64 -21.55
CA GLY A 11 27.44 -20.00 -22.86
C GLY A 11 26.19 -19.23 -23.29
N ARG A 12 26.27 -18.60 -24.47
CA ARG A 12 25.26 -17.67 -24.99
C ARG A 12 23.99 -18.42 -25.41
N GLY A 13 22.84 -18.10 -24.82
CA GLY A 13 21.55 -18.75 -25.09
C GLY A 13 21.07 -19.72 -24.00
N GLU A 14 21.96 -20.12 -23.09
CA GLU A 14 21.73 -21.18 -22.09
C GLU A 14 20.97 -20.70 -20.84
N SER A 15 20.56 -19.44 -20.84
CA SER A 15 19.72 -18.85 -19.78
C SER A 15 18.43 -19.64 -19.53
N MET A 16 17.83 -20.23 -20.57
CA MET A 16 16.62 -21.03 -20.42
C MET A 16 16.89 -22.39 -19.78
N LEU A 17 18.05 -23.00 -20.07
CA LEU A 17 18.47 -24.26 -19.47
C LEU A 17 18.73 -24.08 -17.97
N VAL A 18 19.51 -23.05 -17.60
CA VAL A 18 19.76 -22.71 -16.19
C VAL A 18 18.46 -22.36 -15.48
N ALA A 19 17.58 -21.57 -16.10
CA ALA A 19 16.28 -21.23 -15.52
C ALA A 19 15.43 -22.47 -15.20
N ARG A 20 15.33 -23.42 -16.14
CA ARG A 20 14.56 -24.65 -15.96
C ARG A 20 15.17 -25.56 -14.90
N THR A 21 16.48 -25.79 -14.94
CA THR A 21 17.17 -26.68 -13.99
C THR A 21 17.03 -26.18 -12.55
N PHE A 22 17.16 -24.87 -12.34
CA PHE A 22 17.07 -24.26 -11.01
C PHE A 22 15.66 -23.73 -10.67
N GLN A 23 14.66 -24.00 -11.51
CA GLN A 23 13.27 -23.57 -11.34
C GLN A 23 13.10 -22.06 -11.07
N VAL A 24 13.93 -21.24 -11.71
CA VAL A 24 13.84 -19.78 -11.63
C VAL A 24 13.30 -19.20 -12.93
N SER A 25 12.76 -17.98 -12.87
CA SER A 25 12.32 -17.31 -14.10
C SER A 25 13.53 -16.90 -14.96
N GLN A 26 13.38 -16.95 -16.27
CA GLN A 26 14.39 -16.43 -17.20
C GLN A 26 14.67 -14.94 -16.94
N ASN A 27 13.65 -14.18 -16.54
CA ASN A 27 13.77 -12.77 -16.19
C ASN A 27 14.68 -12.55 -14.96
N THR A 28 14.68 -13.47 -14.01
CA THR A 28 15.58 -13.42 -12.83
C THR A 28 17.04 -13.56 -13.25
N ILE A 29 17.34 -14.44 -14.20
CA ILE A 29 18.70 -14.61 -14.75
C ILE A 29 19.10 -13.38 -15.58
N ALA A 30 18.20 -12.88 -16.42
CA ALA A 30 18.43 -11.68 -17.21
C ALA A 30 18.67 -10.43 -16.34
N LYS A 31 17.92 -10.28 -15.24
CA LYS A 31 18.11 -9.24 -14.24
C LYS A 31 19.50 -9.33 -13.62
N GLY A 32 19.88 -10.50 -13.11
CA GLY A 32 21.18 -10.66 -12.49
C GLY A 32 22.37 -10.55 -13.47
N MET A 33 22.17 -10.82 -14.76
CA MET A 33 23.18 -10.55 -15.79
C MET A 33 23.42 -9.05 -15.94
N ARG A 34 22.34 -8.26 -16.00
CA ARG A 34 22.42 -6.79 -16.04
C ARG A 34 23.10 -6.23 -14.80
N GLU A 35 22.74 -6.72 -13.61
CA GLU A 35 23.39 -6.29 -12.34
C GLU A 35 24.90 -6.54 -12.34
N VAL A 36 25.34 -7.68 -12.89
CA VAL A 36 26.77 -8.02 -13.01
C VAL A 36 27.48 -7.16 -14.06
N GLU A 37 26.81 -6.82 -15.17
CA GLU A 37 27.38 -5.98 -16.22
C GLU A 37 27.51 -4.50 -15.80
N THR A 38 26.51 -3.98 -15.09
CA THR A 38 26.49 -2.58 -14.64
C THR A 38 27.20 -2.37 -13.31
N GLY A 39 27.40 -3.44 -12.52
CA GLY A 39 27.91 -3.36 -11.15
C GLY A 39 26.92 -2.73 -10.17
N VAL A 40 25.66 -2.53 -10.58
CA VAL A 40 24.61 -1.89 -9.79
C VAL A 40 23.54 -2.92 -9.48
N GLU A 41 23.18 -3.06 -8.21
CA GLU A 41 22.06 -3.90 -7.80
C GLU A 41 20.73 -3.29 -8.27
N ILE A 42 19.91 -4.08 -8.97
CA ILE A 42 18.61 -3.63 -9.47
C ILE A 42 17.58 -3.99 -8.40
N THR A 43 17.18 -3.03 -7.58
CA THR A 43 16.11 -3.26 -6.59
C THR A 43 14.76 -3.41 -7.29
N ASP A 44 13.98 -4.43 -6.90
CA ASP A 44 12.61 -4.57 -7.41
C ASP A 44 11.71 -3.50 -6.79
N GLN A 45 11.20 -2.59 -7.62
CA GLN A 45 10.25 -1.54 -7.21
C GLN A 45 8.82 -2.09 -7.06
N PHE A 46 8.64 -3.13 -6.24
CA PHE A 46 7.31 -3.72 -6.03
C PHE A 46 6.31 -2.72 -5.44
N HIS A 47 6.79 -1.78 -4.62
CA HIS A 47 5.99 -0.74 -3.98
C HIS A 47 5.41 0.29 -4.97
N GLU A 48 6.02 0.46 -6.14
CA GLU A 48 5.51 1.36 -7.19
C GLU A 48 4.48 0.68 -8.11
N ARG A 49 4.35 -0.64 -8.02
CA ARG A 49 3.43 -1.41 -8.87
C ARG A 49 2.04 -1.47 -8.24
N GLY A 50 1.02 -1.49 -9.07
CA GLY A 50 -0.38 -1.64 -8.64
C GLY A 50 -1.17 -0.34 -8.64
N ARG A 51 -2.41 -0.39 -8.16
CA ARG A 51 -3.29 0.78 -8.12
C ARG A 51 -2.85 1.71 -7.00
N LEU A 52 -2.41 2.92 -7.37
CA LEU A 52 -2.08 3.99 -6.43
C LEU A 52 -3.20 4.21 -5.43
N TRP A 53 -2.81 4.38 -4.18
CA TRP A 53 -3.70 4.43 -3.05
C TRP A 53 -4.53 5.73 -3.08
N ALA A 54 -5.80 5.67 -2.65
CA ALA A 54 -6.67 6.85 -2.50
C ALA A 54 -6.03 8.01 -1.70
N GLY A 55 -5.18 7.72 -0.71
CA GLY A 55 -4.44 8.76 0.02
C GLY A 55 -3.29 9.38 -0.79
N GLU A 56 -2.72 8.65 -1.75
CA GLU A 56 -1.73 9.19 -2.70
C GLU A 56 -2.42 9.99 -3.81
N LYS A 57 -3.61 9.54 -4.23
CA LYS A 57 -4.46 10.28 -5.18
C LYS A 57 -5.04 11.56 -4.58
N LEU A 58 -5.33 11.55 -3.28
CA LEU A 58 -5.88 12.67 -2.54
C LEU A 58 -5.04 12.89 -1.28
N PRO A 59 -3.91 13.61 -1.40
CA PRO A 59 -2.95 13.80 -0.30
C PRO A 59 -3.55 14.48 0.95
N GLY A 60 -4.67 15.21 0.79
CA GLY A 60 -5.41 15.82 1.90
C GLY A 60 -6.42 14.91 2.59
N LEU A 61 -6.89 13.85 1.92
CA LEU A 61 -8.04 13.05 2.38
C LEU A 61 -7.79 12.42 3.75
N LEU A 62 -6.57 11.96 4.02
CA LEU A 62 -6.23 11.36 5.31
C LEU A 62 -6.29 12.38 6.45
N LYS A 63 -5.80 13.60 6.21
CA LYS A 63 -5.85 14.69 7.19
C LYS A 63 -7.30 15.12 7.44
N ASP A 64 -8.11 15.17 6.40
CA ASP A 64 -9.51 15.55 6.51
C ASP A 64 -10.36 14.49 7.23
N ILE A 65 -10.12 13.20 6.95
CA ILE A 65 -10.71 12.10 7.73
C ILE A 65 -10.31 12.20 9.19
N GLN A 66 -9.04 12.48 9.48
CA GLN A 66 -8.54 12.60 10.85
C GLN A 66 -9.15 13.80 11.57
N ALA A 67 -9.26 14.97 10.92
CA ALA A 67 -9.88 16.16 11.49
C ALA A 67 -11.35 15.93 11.86
N ILE A 68 -12.11 15.26 11.00
CA ILE A 68 -13.50 14.85 11.27
C ILE A 68 -13.56 13.85 12.42
N ALA A 69 -12.64 12.87 12.42
CA ALA A 69 -12.60 11.84 13.44
C ALA A 69 -12.28 12.40 14.83
N ASP A 70 -11.28 13.28 14.94
CA ASP A 70 -10.84 13.90 16.18
C ASP A 70 -11.91 14.78 16.80
N GLY A 71 -12.64 15.55 15.99
CA GLY A 71 -13.74 16.40 16.47
C GLY A 71 -14.92 15.61 17.07
N GLN A 72 -15.03 14.32 16.78
CA GLN A 72 -16.13 13.45 17.22
C GLN A 72 -15.65 12.26 18.05
N CYS A 73 -14.38 12.27 18.43
CA CYS A 73 -13.81 11.22 19.25
C CYS A 73 -14.03 11.49 20.73
N GLN A 74 -14.46 10.45 21.46
CA GLN A 74 -14.45 10.47 22.91
C GLN A 74 -13.56 9.35 23.42
N THR A 75 -12.75 9.67 24.44
CA THR A 75 -11.99 8.68 25.21
C THR A 75 -12.97 7.69 25.84
N ASN A 76 -12.61 6.40 25.85
CA ASN A 76 -13.46 5.36 26.42
C ASN A 76 -13.91 5.75 27.84
N PRO A 77 -15.22 5.88 28.12
CA PRO A 77 -15.72 6.26 29.45
C PRO A 77 -15.29 5.31 30.56
N SER A 78 -14.99 4.05 30.22
CA SER A 78 -14.54 3.05 31.18
C SER A 78 -13.05 3.17 31.51
N PHE A 79 -12.25 3.98 30.81
CA PHE A 79 -10.79 4.13 30.95
C PHE A 79 -9.96 2.82 30.99
N LYS A 80 -10.57 1.67 30.68
CA LYS A 80 -9.90 0.36 30.66
C LYS A 80 -9.04 0.15 29.42
N THR A 81 -9.23 0.97 28.39
CA THR A 81 -8.49 0.90 27.13
C THR A 81 -8.25 2.31 26.59
N GLU A 82 -7.11 2.51 25.95
CA GLU A 82 -6.75 3.74 25.21
C GLU A 82 -7.53 3.89 23.89
N LYS A 83 -8.54 3.04 23.65
CA LYS A 83 -9.32 3.07 22.42
C LYS A 83 -10.20 4.32 22.37
N LEU A 84 -9.97 5.07 21.31
CA LEU A 84 -10.71 6.25 20.93
C LEU A 84 -11.98 5.82 20.16
N TYR A 85 -13.15 5.98 20.79
CA TYR A 85 -14.42 5.59 20.19
C TYR A 85 -15.02 6.76 19.44
N MET A 86 -15.28 6.56 18.15
CA MET A 86 -16.06 7.50 17.36
C MET A 86 -17.55 7.17 17.44
N ARG A 87 -18.38 8.22 17.61
CA ARG A 87 -19.85 8.12 17.51
C ARG A 87 -20.35 8.17 16.07
N LEU A 88 -19.47 8.43 15.11
CA LEU A 88 -19.82 8.49 13.70
C LEU A 88 -19.66 7.13 13.02
N THR A 89 -20.58 6.84 12.10
CA THR A 89 -20.41 5.76 11.15
C THR A 89 -19.60 6.24 9.95
N VAL A 90 -19.02 5.31 9.20
CA VAL A 90 -18.26 5.62 7.98
C VAL A 90 -19.12 6.34 6.92
N ARG A 91 -20.43 6.09 6.90
CA ARG A 91 -21.37 6.78 6.01
C ARG A 91 -21.45 8.26 6.36
N GLU A 92 -21.44 8.58 7.64
CA GLU A 92 -21.50 9.95 8.12
C GLU A 92 -20.18 10.68 7.90
N ILE A 93 -19.04 10.01 8.10
CA ILE A 93 -17.72 10.55 7.74
C ILE A 93 -17.68 10.91 6.25
N ARG A 94 -18.18 10.03 5.36
CA ARG A 94 -18.24 10.32 3.92
C ARG A 94 -19.12 11.55 3.61
N LYS A 95 -20.27 11.68 4.27
CA LYS A 95 -21.14 12.87 4.10
C LYS A 95 -20.46 14.16 4.57
N GLN A 96 -19.77 14.12 5.70
CA GLN A 96 -19.06 15.28 6.23
C GLN A 96 -17.88 15.67 5.33
N LEU A 97 -17.18 14.70 4.73
CA LEU A 97 -16.18 15.00 3.70
C LEU A 97 -16.78 15.74 2.51
N ILE A 98 -17.98 15.38 2.07
CA ILE A 98 -18.66 16.10 0.97
C ILE A 98 -19.10 17.49 1.44
N TRP A 99 -19.73 17.59 2.62
CA TRP A 99 -20.36 18.82 3.09
C TRP A 99 -19.37 19.87 3.62
N GLU A 100 -18.37 19.46 4.41
CA GLU A 100 -17.40 20.36 5.05
C GLU A 100 -16.15 20.59 4.21
N LYS A 101 -15.75 19.60 3.40
CA LYS A 101 -14.50 19.63 2.62
C LYS A 101 -14.72 19.73 1.11
N GLY A 102 -15.97 19.63 0.65
CA GLY A 102 -16.33 19.87 -0.74
C GLY A 102 -15.95 18.74 -1.71
N TYR A 103 -15.64 17.54 -1.22
CA TYR A 103 -15.32 16.40 -2.08
C TYR A 103 -16.54 15.95 -2.89
N THR A 104 -16.30 15.44 -4.10
CA THR A 104 -17.38 14.78 -4.87
C THR A 104 -17.51 13.30 -4.54
N ASP A 105 -18.65 12.70 -4.85
CA ASP A 105 -18.87 11.27 -4.61
C ASP A 105 -17.91 10.40 -5.45
N GLU A 106 -17.53 10.85 -6.65
CA GLU A 106 -16.61 10.14 -7.54
C GLU A 106 -15.16 10.17 -7.03
N GLU A 107 -14.75 11.23 -6.36
CA GLU A 107 -13.41 11.38 -5.79
C GLU A 107 -13.22 10.51 -4.54
N LEU A 108 -14.27 10.37 -3.74
CA LEU A 108 -14.18 9.69 -2.46
C LEU A 108 -14.09 8.17 -2.61
N PRO A 109 -13.15 7.51 -1.93
CA PRO A 109 -13.03 6.06 -1.97
C PRO A 109 -14.20 5.38 -1.25
N THR A 110 -14.42 4.10 -1.54
CA THR A 110 -15.52 3.31 -0.97
C THR A 110 -15.57 3.36 0.56
N PHE A 111 -16.75 3.14 1.15
CA PHE A 111 -16.92 3.09 2.61
C PHE A 111 -15.92 2.13 3.26
N GLN A 112 -15.69 0.95 2.70
CA GLN A 112 -14.73 -0.02 3.24
C GLN A 112 -13.29 0.52 3.26
N THR A 113 -12.91 1.34 2.29
CA THR A 113 -11.60 1.99 2.27
C THR A 113 -11.48 3.00 3.41
N ILE A 114 -12.49 3.84 3.59
CA ILE A 114 -12.53 4.83 4.69
C ILE A 114 -12.49 4.10 6.05
N HIS A 115 -13.26 3.03 6.22
CA HIS A 115 -13.27 2.19 7.43
C HIS A 115 -11.86 1.68 7.78
N THR A 116 -11.15 1.10 6.80
CA THR A 116 -9.79 0.59 7.01
C THR A 116 -8.82 1.70 7.41
N LYS A 117 -8.99 2.92 6.89
CA LYS A 117 -8.14 4.06 7.26
C LYS A 117 -8.42 4.59 8.65
N VAL A 118 -9.70 4.75 8.98
CA VAL A 118 -10.14 5.10 10.33
C VAL A 118 -9.58 4.11 11.36
N ASN A 119 -9.68 2.80 11.11
CA ASN A 119 -9.10 1.81 12.02
C ASN A 119 -7.56 1.85 12.05
N GLY A 120 -6.92 2.18 10.93
CA GLY A 120 -5.47 2.35 10.84
C GLY A 120 -4.94 3.52 11.67
N PHE A 121 -5.76 4.54 11.93
CA PHE A 121 -5.44 5.64 12.85
C PHE A 121 -5.66 5.30 14.33
N GLY A 122 -6.12 4.09 14.66
CA GLY A 122 -6.36 3.66 16.04
C GLY A 122 -7.76 3.97 16.58
N TYR A 123 -8.64 4.57 15.76
CA TYR A 123 -10.04 4.75 16.16
C TYR A 123 -10.81 3.43 16.04
N THR A 124 -11.74 3.21 16.96
CA THR A 124 -12.68 2.09 16.88
C THR A 124 -14.07 2.63 16.59
N LEU A 125 -14.63 2.26 15.44
CA LEU A 125 -16.01 2.57 15.08
C LEU A 125 -16.96 1.66 15.86
N LYS A 126 -18.03 2.23 16.44
CA LYS A 126 -19.14 1.41 16.93
C LYS A 126 -19.90 0.83 15.72
N LYS A 127 -20.20 -0.47 15.80
CA LYS A 127 -21.09 -1.15 14.85
C LYS A 127 -22.49 -0.56 14.89
#